data_AF-A0A7K4RRN2-F1
#
_entry.id   AF-A0A7K4RRN2-F1
#
_cell.length_a   1.000
_cell.length_b   1.000
_cell.length_c   1.000
_cell.angle_alpha   90.00
_cell.angle_beta   90.00
_cell.angle_gamma   90.00
#
_symmetry.space_group_name_H-M   'P 1'
#
loop_
_entity.id
_entity.type
_entity.pdbx_description
1 polymer ?
#
loop_
_entity_poly.entity_id
_entity_poly.type
_entity_poly.pdbx_seq_one_letter_code
_entity_poly.pdbx_strand_id
1 'polypeptide(L)'
;GSSLRCYSCKLQIGNSNCQKEEECKDEKFCKTEVIKIRGFFNLINKGCDSTCNPEEKDFGAGLRNVSCCSTDLCNVNAVGSARSSYGMAAGIAAGVLWTFLSNG
;
A
#
# COMPACT_ATOMS: atom_id res chain seq x y z
N GLY A 1 -15.81 8.72 14.44
CA GLY A 1 -14.54 7.99 14.33
C GLY A 1 -14.31 7.73 12.86
N SER A 2 -13.10 7.96 12.36
CA SER A 2 -12.79 7.70 10.95
C SER A 2 -12.70 6.20 10.71
N SER A 3 -13.43 5.72 9.71
CA SER A 3 -13.31 4.36 9.19
C SER A 3 -12.21 4.34 8.13
N LEU A 4 -11.36 3.31 8.16
CA LEU A 4 -10.29 3.11 7.19
C LEU A 4 -10.91 2.80 5.81
N ARG A 5 -10.43 3.45 4.75
CA ARG A 5 -10.81 3.12 3.36
C ARG A 5 -9.71 2.31 2.69
N CYS A 6 -10.07 1.29 1.94
CA CYS A 6 -9.13 0.44 1.20
C CYS A 6 -9.62 0.22 -0.23
N TYR A 7 -8.70 -0.14 -1.12
CA TYR A 7 -9.08 -0.78 -2.37
C TYR A 7 -9.47 -2.23 -2.13
N SER A 8 -10.45 -2.73 -2.86
CA SER A 8 -10.89 -4.11 -2.83
C SER A 8 -11.13 -4.67 -4.22
N CYS A 9 -10.83 -5.96 -4.38
CA CYS A 9 -11.12 -6.74 -5.57
C CYS A 9 -10.90 -8.22 -5.27
N LYS A 10 -11.49 -9.09 -6.10
CA LYS A 10 -11.30 -10.53 -6.03
C LYS A 10 -10.67 -11.02 -7.33
N LEU A 11 -9.54 -11.71 -7.21
CA LEU A 11 -8.86 -12.47 -8.28
C LEU A 11 -8.75 -11.71 -9.62
N GLN A 12 -8.24 -10.47 -9.58
CA GLN A 12 -8.04 -9.66 -10.77
C GLN A 12 -6.64 -9.84 -11.34
N ILE A 13 -6.50 -9.83 -12.66
CA ILE A 13 -5.20 -10.01 -13.33
C ILE A 13 -4.37 -8.72 -13.31
N GLY A 14 -5.04 -7.56 -13.30
CA GLY A 14 -4.42 -6.25 -13.39
C GLY A 14 -4.80 -5.35 -12.22
N ASN A 15 -3.85 -4.51 -11.78
CA ASN A 15 -4.08 -3.56 -10.71
C ASN A 15 -5.13 -2.50 -11.06
N SER A 16 -5.23 -2.10 -12.33
CA SER A 16 -6.24 -1.15 -12.82
C SER A 16 -7.67 -1.61 -12.56
N ASN A 17 -7.90 -2.93 -12.63
CA ASN A 17 -9.22 -3.53 -12.37
C ASN A 17 -9.43 -3.82 -10.87
N CYS A 18 -8.44 -3.47 -10.04
CA CYS A 18 -8.38 -3.73 -8.59
C CYS A 18 -8.22 -2.42 -7.79
N GLN A 19 -9.00 -1.42 -8.19
CA GLN A 19 -9.06 -0.09 -7.58
C GLN A 19 -10.49 0.31 -7.15
N LYS A 20 -11.37 -0.67 -6.93
CA LYS A 20 -12.68 -0.37 -6.32
C LYS A 20 -12.45 0.01 -4.86
N GLU A 21 -12.99 1.13 -4.42
CA GLU A 21 -12.87 1.57 -3.03
C GLU A 21 -13.94 0.91 -2.15
N GLU A 22 -13.57 0.63 -0.91
CA GLU A 22 -14.42 0.05 0.13
C GLU A 22 -14.10 0.69 1.49
N GLU A 23 -15.13 0.89 2.30
CA GLU A 23 -15.03 1.41 3.66
C GLU A 23 -14.97 0.23 4.65
N CYS A 24 -13.89 0.15 5.43
CA CYS A 24 -13.64 -0.91 6.40
C CYS A 24 -14.37 -0.63 7.72
N LYS A 25 -15.12 -1.59 8.24
CA LYS A 25 -15.95 -1.36 9.43
C LYS A 25 -15.12 -1.42 10.69
N ASP A 26 -14.64 -2.62 11.01
CA ASP A 26 -13.90 -2.93 12.24
C ASP A 26 -12.44 -3.31 11.93
N GLU A 27 -12.11 -3.45 10.64
CA GLU A 27 -10.80 -3.81 10.15
C GLU A 27 -9.81 -2.65 10.22
N LYS A 28 -8.55 -2.99 10.53
CA LYS A 28 -7.48 -2.01 10.78
C LYS A 28 -6.41 -1.99 9.68
N PHE A 29 -6.53 -2.88 8.71
CA PHE A 29 -5.53 -3.07 7.68
C PHE A 29 -6.19 -3.17 6.30
N CYS A 30 -5.59 -2.47 5.34
CA CYS A 30 -5.74 -2.80 3.94
C CYS A 30 -4.74 -3.92 3.61
N LYS A 31 -5.27 -5.02 3.07
CA LYS A 31 -4.49 -6.16 2.62
C LYS A 31 -4.40 -6.19 1.11
N THR A 32 -3.25 -6.60 0.61
CA THR A 32 -3.05 -6.98 -0.79
C THR A 32 -2.39 -8.34 -0.82
N GLU A 33 -2.93 -9.24 -1.61
CA GLU A 33 -2.38 -10.55 -1.89
C GLU A 33 -2.17 -10.68 -3.39
N VAL A 34 -0.96 -11.04 -3.79
CA VAL A 34 -0.56 -11.26 -5.18
C VAL A 34 -0.06 -12.69 -5.29
N ILE A 35 -0.71 -13.48 -6.15
CA ILE A 35 -0.29 -14.83 -6.50
C ILE A 35 0.23 -14.79 -7.93
N LYS A 36 1.54 -14.96 -8.09
CA LYS A 36 2.22 -15.04 -9.38
C LYS A 36 2.33 -16.50 -9.78
N ILE A 37 1.65 -16.90 -10.86
CA ILE A 37 1.76 -18.26 -11.41
C ILE A 37 2.88 -18.25 -12.45
N ARG A 38 3.93 -19.06 -12.29
CA ARG A 38 5.11 -19.04 -13.16
C ARG A 38 4.69 -19.38 -14.61
N GLY A 39 5.01 -18.49 -15.55
CA GLY A 39 4.68 -18.66 -16.98
C GLY A 39 3.23 -18.34 -17.36
N PHE A 40 2.41 -17.85 -16.43
CA PHE A 40 1.00 -17.49 -16.68
C PHE A 40 0.73 -16.03 -16.27
N PHE A 41 -0.34 -15.79 -15.52
CA PHE A 41 -0.81 -14.49 -15.06
C PHE A 41 -0.63 -14.34 -13.55
N ASN A 42 -0.66 -13.08 -13.10
CA ASN A 42 -0.74 -12.76 -11.69
C ASN A 42 -2.21 -12.64 -11.28
N LEU A 43 -2.54 -13.07 -10.07
CA LEU A 43 -3.86 -12.86 -9.47
C LEU A 43 -3.70 -11.92 -8.28
N ILE A 44 -4.50 -10.86 -8.26
CA ILE A 44 -4.49 -9.83 -7.24
C ILE A 44 -5.81 -9.91 -6.47
N ASN A 45 -5.70 -9.92 -5.15
CA ASN A 45 -6.81 -9.83 -4.23
C ASN A 45 -6.53 -8.69 -3.24
N LYS A 46 -7.51 -7.82 -3.01
CA LYS A 46 -7.38 -6.69 -2.07
C LYS A 46 -8.63 -6.58 -1.23
N GLY A 47 -8.48 -6.02 -0.03
CA GLY A 47 -9.62 -5.68 0.82
C GLY A 47 -9.20 -5.28 2.23
N CYS A 48 -10.20 -5.15 3.09
CA CYS A 48 -10.04 -4.92 4.51
C CYS A 48 -9.71 -6.24 5.23
N ASP A 49 -8.84 -6.19 6.23
CA ASP A 49 -8.55 -7.34 7.11
C ASP A 49 -8.36 -6.86 8.56
N SER A 50 -8.92 -7.61 9.51
CA SER A 50 -8.75 -7.34 10.94
C SER A 50 -7.34 -7.71 11.41
N THR A 51 -6.73 -8.71 10.78
CA THR A 51 -5.38 -9.19 11.06
C THR A 51 -4.62 -9.37 9.75
N CYS A 52 -3.49 -8.69 9.60
CA CYS A 52 -2.71 -8.78 8.37
C CYS A 52 -1.24 -9.05 8.68
N ASN A 53 -0.77 -10.22 8.23
CA ASN A 53 0.62 -10.63 8.36
C ASN A 53 1.28 -10.60 6.97
N PRO A 54 2.26 -9.70 6.75
CA PRO A 54 3.04 -9.71 5.52
C PRO A 54 3.80 -11.03 5.38
N GLU A 55 3.74 -11.64 4.21
CA GLU A 55 4.35 -12.94 3.94
C GLU A 55 4.72 -13.03 2.47
N GLU A 56 5.88 -13.61 2.18
CA GLU A 56 6.23 -14.06 0.84
C GLU A 56 6.54 -15.56 0.87
N LYS A 57 5.86 -16.32 0.01
CA LYS A 57 5.96 -17.78 -0.04
C LYS A 57 6.07 -18.26 -1.48
N ASP A 58 7.19 -18.89 -1.80
CA ASP A 58 7.37 -19.63 -3.04
C ASP A 58 6.86 -21.06 -2.84
N PHE A 59 6.04 -21.55 -3.76
CA PHE A 59 5.48 -22.90 -3.74
C PHE A 59 5.84 -23.70 -5.01
N GLY A 60 6.93 -23.32 -5.69
CA GLY A 60 7.48 -23.98 -6.88
C GLY A 60 6.71 -23.66 -8.16
N ALA A 61 5.39 -23.82 -8.14
CA ALA A 61 4.50 -23.46 -9.24
C ALA A 61 4.22 -21.94 -9.32
N GLY A 62 4.56 -21.20 -8.26
CA GLY A 62 4.28 -19.77 -8.16
C GLY A 62 4.84 -19.13 -6.90
N LEU A 63 4.60 -17.82 -6.78
CA LEU A 63 4.96 -16.99 -5.64
C LEU A 63 3.70 -16.33 -5.09
N ARG A 64 3.48 -16.43 -3.79
CA ARG A 64 2.43 -15.70 -3.07
C ARG A 64 3.07 -14.60 -2.26
N ASN A 65 2.60 -13.36 -2.40
CA ASN A 65 3.07 -12.22 -1.64
C ASN A 65 1.89 -11.46 -1.02
N VAL A 66 1.94 -11.26 0.29
CA VAL A 66 0.94 -10.56 1.10
C VAL A 66 1.58 -9.30 1.68
N SER A 67 0.92 -8.16 1.51
CA SER A 67 1.30 -6.88 2.11
C SER A 67 0.15 -6.23 2.86
N CYS A 68 0.49 -5.47 3.88
CA CYS A 68 -0.43 -4.86 4.84
C CYS A 68 -0.08 -3.39 5.05
N CYS A 69 -1.10 -2.54 5.18
CA CYS A 69 -0.94 -1.14 5.53
C CYS A 69 -2.21 -0.62 6.23
N SER A 70 -2.14 0.53 6.93
CA SER A 70 -3.21 0.99 7.85
C SER A 70 -3.61 2.45 7.64
N THR A 71 -3.37 3.00 6.45
CA THR A 71 -3.80 4.36 6.07
C THR A 71 -4.77 4.29 4.91
N ASP A 72 -5.60 5.31 4.74
CA ASP A 72 -6.62 5.31 3.68
C ASP A 72 -6.00 5.09 2.29
N LEU A 73 -6.60 4.17 1.54
CA LEU A 73 -6.27 3.79 0.17
C LEU A 73 -4.80 3.40 -0.04
N CYS A 74 -4.11 2.97 1.02
CA CYS A 74 -2.68 2.66 0.99
C CYS A 74 -2.31 1.47 0.08
N ASN A 75 -3.26 0.57 -0.16
CA ASN A 75 -3.08 -0.60 -1.00
C ASN A 75 -3.30 -0.32 -2.49
N VAL A 76 -2.89 0.85 -2.97
CA VAL A 76 -3.05 1.28 -4.37
C VAL A 76 -2.25 0.43 -5.36
N ASN A 77 -1.04 -0.01 -4.98
CA ASN A 77 -0.15 -0.79 -5.82
C ASN A 77 -0.25 -2.28 -5.51
N ALA A 78 -0.35 -3.11 -6.55
CA ALA A 78 -0.09 -4.54 -6.41
C ALA A 78 1.42 -4.73 -6.13
N VAL A 79 1.76 -5.60 -5.18
CA VAL A 79 3.16 -5.89 -4.86
C VAL A 79 3.86 -6.48 -6.08
N GLY A 80 4.68 -5.64 -6.73
CA GLY A 80 5.24 -5.88 -8.05
C GLY A 80 5.67 -4.61 -8.76
N SER A 81 5.10 -3.45 -8.41
CA SER A 81 5.66 -2.16 -8.80
C SER A 81 6.89 -1.87 -7.93
N ALA A 82 8.05 -1.73 -8.57
CA ALA A 82 9.30 -1.37 -7.93
C ALA A 82 9.09 -0.28 -6.87
N ARG A 83 9.72 -0.49 -5.71
CA ARG A 83 9.78 0.40 -4.55
C ARG A 83 10.18 1.83 -4.97
N SER A 84 9.21 2.66 -5.33
CA SER A 84 9.41 4.12 -5.35
C SER A 84 9.09 4.63 -3.95
N SER A 85 10.11 4.63 -3.10
CA SER A 85 10.10 5.34 -1.84
C SER A 85 10.09 6.85 -2.12
N TYR A 86 8.93 7.42 -2.46
CA TYR A 86 8.69 8.84 -2.26
C TYR A 86 8.13 9.02 -0.86
N GLY A 87 9.05 9.02 0.10
CA GLY A 87 8.78 9.48 1.45
C GLY A 87 8.27 10.92 1.38
N MET A 88 7.18 11.16 2.11
CA MET A 88 6.62 12.49 2.28
C MET A 88 7.66 13.40 2.94
N ALA A 89 8.18 14.38 2.20
CA ALA A 89 8.88 15.51 2.79
C ALA A 89 7.88 16.67 2.94
N ALA A 90 6.99 16.54 3.93
CA ALA A 90 6.23 17.68 4.43
C ALA A 90 7.08 18.37 5.51
N GLY A 91 7.55 19.59 5.22
CA GLY A 91 8.30 20.40 6.17
C GLY A 91 8.48 21.82 5.67
N ILE A 92 7.44 22.65 5.82
CA ILE A 92 7.55 24.11 5.69
C ILE A 92 7.56 24.71 7.10
N ALA A 93 8.63 25.47 7.43
CA ALA A 93 8.66 26.69 8.25
C ALA A 93 10.11 26.88 8.78
N ALA A 94 10.91 27.78 8.20
CA ALA A 94 11.00 29.21 8.50
C ALA A 94 11.80 29.52 9.79
N GLY A 95 12.90 30.27 9.64
CA GLY A 95 13.45 31.09 10.73
C GLY A 95 14.90 30.84 11.16
N VAL A 96 15.89 30.95 10.27
CA VAL A 96 17.28 31.23 10.70
C VAL A 96 17.98 32.18 9.72
N LEU A 97 17.40 33.35 9.48
CA LEU A 97 18.07 34.45 8.76
C LEU A 97 18.10 35.75 9.57
N TRP A 98 18.07 35.65 10.90
CA TRP A 98 18.22 36.80 11.80
C TRP A 98 19.64 37.01 12.32
N THR A 99 20.55 36.07 12.12
CA THR A 99 21.90 36.15 12.71
C THR A 99 22.88 37.01 11.90
N PHE A 100 22.60 37.34 10.64
CA PHE A 100 23.53 38.11 9.80
C PHE A 100 23.25 39.62 9.74
N LEU A 101 22.10 40.10 10.23
CA LEU A 101 21.74 41.53 10.18
C LEU A 101 22.05 42.30 11.48
N SER A 102 22.58 41.65 12.52
CA SER A 102 22.91 42.30 13.79
C SER A 102 24.39 42.64 13.97
N ASN A 103 25.24 42.46 12.94
CA ASN A 103 26.64 42.81 13.04
C ASN A 103 27.21 43.37 11.72
N GLY A 104 26.64 44.49 11.29
CA GLY A 104 27.15 45.36 10.24
C GLY A 104 26.74 46.80 10.53
#